data_AF-A0A838IE02-F1
#
_entry.id   AF-A0A838IE02-F1
#
_cell.length_a   1.000
_cell.length_b   1.000
_cell.length_c   1.000
_cell.angle_alpha   90.00
_cell.angle_beta   90.00
_cell.angle_gamma   90.00
#
_symmetry.space_group_name_H-M   'P 1'
#
loop_
_entity.id
_entity.type
_entity.pdbx_description
1 polymer ?
#
loop_
_entity_poly.entity_id
_entity_poly.type
_entity_poly.pdbx_seq_one_letter_code
_entity_poly.pdbx_strand_id
1 'polypeptide(L)'
;MTHGDHITGHRGAIRFLLLALGVPQALIGLWALLAPRSFYDDFPAGTDGWVQALGPFDEHLVTDVGALFVALGVALAIAAATLRRSAVIASVAAWLVFSVSHLVWHSLNLEPLATADAVGNTVALAWTVAGGLIVLVLLRAPRTRVAAAPTTGARIDGVPDSRAGVMARAANRYSRRAFGQVTEPTRIYAHHPGILAGYGALELATERADRVPRDLKALAATKSAALAGCEFCIDIGSMISQRAGVTDAQLRALPEHATSPEFSETERLVLDLAVGMTRTPVEVSDDLFARLREHFDEAQLVELANEIAVENYRARFNWAFGVGSQGFTEGAVCARPESVRLPA
;
A
#
# COMPACT_ATOMS: atom_id res chain seq x y z
N MET A 1 -20.38 -1.75 0.39
CA MET A 1 -19.81 -2.78 1.28
C MET A 1 -18.39 -3.11 0.83
N THR A 2 -17.39 -2.75 1.65
CA THR A 2 -15.95 -2.74 1.31
C THR A 2 -15.32 -4.13 1.46
N HIS A 3 -14.90 -4.74 0.34
CA HIS A 3 -14.40 -6.12 0.23
C HIS A 3 -12.96 -6.35 0.78
N GLY A 4 -12.55 -5.59 1.81
CA GLY A 4 -11.20 -5.65 2.40
C GLY A 4 -11.17 -5.53 3.92
N ASP A 5 -12.32 -5.53 4.58
CA ASP A 5 -12.43 -5.24 6.01
C ASP A 5 -12.34 -6.50 6.90
N HIS A 6 -12.06 -7.69 6.38
CA HIS A 6 -11.99 -8.90 7.21
C HIS A 6 -10.56 -9.25 7.63
N ILE A 7 -10.38 -9.65 8.88
CA ILE A 7 -9.10 -10.12 9.42
C ILE A 7 -8.78 -11.51 8.85
N THR A 8 -7.57 -11.66 8.31
CA THR A 8 -7.17 -12.87 7.58
C THR A 8 -5.99 -13.61 8.22
N GLY A 9 -5.29 -13.02 9.19
CA GLY A 9 -4.23 -13.65 10.00
C GLY A 9 -4.66 -13.74 11.47
N HIS A 10 -4.08 -14.69 12.22
CA HIS A 10 -4.30 -14.87 13.68
C HIS A 10 -5.76 -14.88 14.14
N ARG A 11 -6.71 -15.27 13.27
CA ARG A 11 -8.16 -15.18 13.52
C ARG A 11 -8.59 -15.91 14.80
N GLY A 12 -8.03 -17.10 15.03
CA GLY A 12 -8.31 -17.88 16.25
C GLY A 12 -7.83 -17.16 17.51
N ALA A 13 -6.58 -16.68 17.51
CA ALA A 13 -6.00 -15.95 18.63
C ALA A 13 -6.72 -14.62 18.91
N ILE A 14 -7.01 -13.83 17.87
CA ILE A 14 -7.75 -12.57 18.01
C ILE A 14 -9.16 -12.83 18.55
N ARG A 15 -9.88 -13.81 18.00
CA ARG A 15 -11.22 -14.17 18.50
C ARG A 15 -11.18 -14.61 19.95
N PHE A 16 -10.23 -15.46 20.31
CA PHE A 16 -10.04 -15.92 21.69
C PHE A 16 -9.78 -14.75 22.63
N LEU A 17 -8.85 -13.85 22.31
CA LEU A 17 -8.54 -12.69 23.15
C LEU A 17 -9.73 -11.75 23.30
N LEU A 18 -10.47 -11.46 22.22
CA LEU A 18 -11.66 -10.62 22.29
C LEU A 18 -12.75 -11.22 23.19
N LEU A 19 -12.96 -12.54 23.14
CA LEU A 19 -13.91 -13.23 24.01
C LEU A 19 -13.39 -13.34 25.45
N ALA A 20 -12.10 -13.61 25.65
CA ALA A 20 -11.47 -13.70 26.96
C ALA A 20 -11.48 -12.36 27.72
N LEU A 21 -11.51 -11.24 26.99
CA LEU A 21 -11.72 -9.91 27.56
C LEU A 21 -13.21 -9.59 27.74
N GLY A 22 -14.00 -9.79 26.67
CA GLY A 22 -15.40 -9.33 26.64
C GLY A 22 -16.38 -10.16 27.46
N VAL A 23 -16.23 -11.49 27.52
CA VAL A 23 -17.17 -12.36 28.25
C VAL A 23 -17.10 -12.13 29.76
N PRO A 24 -15.92 -12.16 30.42
CA PRO A 24 -15.85 -11.85 31.84
C PRO A 24 -16.38 -10.44 32.14
N GLN A 25 -16.03 -9.44 31.32
CA GLN A 25 -16.53 -8.07 31.50
C GLN A 25 -18.05 -8.00 31.44
N ALA A 26 -18.67 -8.65 30.46
CA ALA A 26 -20.12 -8.66 30.31
C ALA A 26 -20.81 -9.35 31.49
N LEU A 27 -20.25 -10.46 32.00
CA LEU A 27 -20.81 -11.16 33.17
C LEU A 27 -20.71 -10.31 34.44
N ILE A 28 -19.57 -9.65 34.66
CA ILE A 28 -19.39 -8.71 35.76
C ILE A 28 -20.37 -7.53 35.63
N GLY A 29 -20.50 -6.98 34.42
CA GLY A 29 -21.44 -5.91 34.13
C GLY A 29 -22.90 -6.29 34.36
N LEU A 30 -23.30 -7.52 33.96
CA LEU A 30 -24.64 -8.05 34.21
C LEU A 30 -24.92 -8.21 35.70
N TRP A 31 -23.93 -8.62 36.49
CA TRP A 31 -24.08 -8.70 37.94
C TRP A 31 -24.30 -7.32 38.55
N ALA A 32 -23.45 -6.34 38.21
CA ALA A 32 -23.61 -4.96 38.66
C ALA A 32 -24.94 -4.32 38.21
N LEU A 33 -25.42 -4.66 37.01
CA LEU A 33 -26.66 -4.12 36.45
C LEU A 33 -27.92 -4.73 37.05
N LEU A 34 -27.93 -6.05 37.32
CA LEU A 34 -29.13 -6.79 37.76
C LEU A 34 -29.22 -6.94 39.28
N ALA A 35 -28.09 -6.92 39.98
CA ALA A 35 -28.03 -7.02 41.43
C ALA A 35 -26.94 -6.07 41.98
N PRO A 36 -27.13 -4.74 41.82
CA PRO A 36 -26.11 -3.72 42.14
C PRO A 36 -25.65 -3.80 43.60
N ARG A 37 -26.57 -4.10 44.53
CA ARG A 37 -26.24 -4.23 45.95
C ARG A 37 -25.31 -5.42 46.23
N SER A 38 -25.63 -6.60 45.68
CA SER A 38 -24.78 -7.78 45.84
C SER A 38 -23.43 -7.61 45.15
N PHE A 39 -23.39 -7.00 43.97
CA PHE A 39 -22.11 -6.68 43.32
C PHE A 39 -21.25 -5.75 44.20
N TYR A 40 -21.84 -4.71 44.77
CA TYR A 40 -21.11 -3.76 45.62
C TYR A 40 -20.55 -4.44 46.89
N ASP A 41 -21.35 -5.29 47.54
CA ASP A 41 -20.97 -5.95 48.79
C ASP A 41 -19.99 -7.12 48.55
N ASP A 42 -20.13 -7.87 47.45
CA ASP A 42 -19.48 -9.17 47.29
C ASP A 42 -18.43 -9.24 46.16
N PHE A 43 -18.21 -8.18 45.36
CA PHE A 43 -17.28 -8.26 44.23
C PHE A 43 -15.81 -8.11 44.65
N PRO A 44 -14.89 -8.96 44.14
CA PRO A 44 -15.13 -10.20 43.40
C PRO A 44 -15.61 -11.31 44.35
N ALA A 45 -16.46 -12.20 43.82
CA ALA A 45 -17.15 -13.20 44.63
C ALA A 45 -16.19 -13.99 45.54
N GLY A 46 -16.52 -14.06 46.83
CA GLY A 46 -15.71 -14.76 47.84
C GLY A 46 -14.58 -13.92 48.44
N THR A 47 -14.60 -12.59 48.26
CA THR A 47 -13.73 -11.63 48.96
C THR A 47 -14.55 -10.74 49.88
N ASP A 48 -13.88 -9.93 50.72
CA ASP A 48 -14.52 -8.94 51.62
C ASP A 48 -15.00 -7.67 50.88
N GLY A 49 -15.26 -7.74 49.56
CA GLY A 49 -15.84 -6.67 48.76
C GLY A 49 -14.84 -5.58 48.36
N TRP A 50 -14.15 -5.75 47.24
CA TRP A 50 -13.25 -4.74 46.66
C TRP A 50 -13.92 -3.41 46.35
N VAL A 51 -15.21 -3.42 46.00
CA VAL A 51 -15.96 -2.19 45.66
C VAL A 51 -16.39 -1.45 46.92
N GLN A 52 -16.93 -2.17 47.91
CA GLN A 52 -17.34 -1.60 49.20
C GLN A 52 -16.19 -0.91 49.93
N ALA A 53 -14.95 -1.39 49.77
CA ALA A 53 -13.76 -0.79 50.36
C ALA A 53 -13.46 0.64 49.86
N LEU A 54 -14.04 1.07 48.73
CA LEU A 54 -13.65 2.31 48.04
C LEU A 54 -14.56 3.52 48.33
N GLY A 55 -15.69 3.34 49.00
CA GLY A 55 -16.61 4.42 49.32
C GLY A 55 -18.06 3.94 49.47
N PRO A 56 -19.00 4.84 49.79
CA PRO A 56 -20.40 4.48 50.03
C PRO A 56 -21.12 3.99 48.77
N PHE A 57 -22.14 3.15 48.98
CA PHE A 57 -22.99 2.62 47.91
C PHE A 57 -23.81 3.71 47.23
N ASP A 58 -23.73 3.77 45.90
CA ASP A 58 -24.59 4.54 45.01
C ASP A 58 -25.12 3.61 43.92
N GLU A 59 -26.43 3.33 43.93
CA GLU A 59 -27.06 2.40 43.00
C GLU A 59 -27.00 2.91 41.56
N HIS A 60 -27.14 4.22 41.33
CA HIS A 60 -27.09 4.80 39.99
C HIS A 60 -25.69 4.63 39.39
N LEU A 61 -24.65 4.90 40.19
CA LEU A 61 -23.27 4.71 39.75
C LEU A 61 -22.96 3.24 39.42
N VAL A 62 -23.36 2.31 40.30
CA VAL A 62 -23.09 0.87 40.09
C VAL A 62 -23.82 0.35 38.85
N THR A 63 -25.08 0.76 38.65
CA THR A 63 -25.87 0.34 37.47
C THR A 63 -25.32 0.95 36.17
N ASP A 64 -24.87 2.21 36.17
CA ASP A 64 -24.22 2.84 35.01
C ASP A 64 -22.92 2.11 34.61
N VAL A 65 -22.09 1.76 35.60
CA VAL A 65 -20.86 0.96 35.38
C VAL A 65 -21.22 -0.42 34.83
N GLY A 66 -22.24 -1.07 35.39
CA GLY A 66 -22.77 -2.33 34.89
C GLY A 66 -23.18 -2.25 33.42
N ALA A 67 -23.95 -1.23 33.05
CA ALA A 67 -24.38 -0.98 31.67
C ALA A 67 -23.19 -0.74 30.72
N LEU A 68 -22.20 0.06 31.13
CA LEU A 68 -20.97 0.29 30.37
C LEU A 68 -20.20 -1.02 30.11
N PHE A 69 -20.07 -1.86 31.14
CA PHE A 69 -19.35 -3.13 31.05
C PHE A 69 -20.04 -4.11 30.09
N VAL A 70 -21.37 -4.19 30.15
CA VAL A 70 -22.17 -4.95 29.18
C VAL A 70 -21.98 -4.40 27.76
N ALA A 71 -22.02 -3.08 27.57
CA ALA A 71 -21.85 -2.47 26.26
C ALA A 71 -20.47 -2.76 25.65
N LEU A 72 -19.39 -2.62 26.42
CA LEU A 72 -18.03 -2.96 25.98
C LEU A 72 -17.88 -4.45 25.69
N GLY A 73 -18.45 -5.32 26.53
CA GLY A 73 -18.48 -6.77 26.30
C GLY A 73 -19.20 -7.16 25.01
N VAL A 74 -20.37 -6.55 24.73
CA VAL A 74 -21.11 -6.74 23.48
C VAL A 74 -20.31 -6.25 22.28
N ALA A 75 -19.66 -5.08 22.37
CA ALA A 75 -18.81 -4.55 21.30
C ALA A 75 -17.65 -5.49 20.96
N LEU A 76 -17.01 -6.10 21.96
CA LEU A 76 -15.97 -7.11 21.77
C LEU A 76 -16.52 -8.42 21.21
N ALA A 77 -17.70 -8.86 21.65
CA ALA A 77 -18.36 -10.06 21.11
C ALA A 77 -18.73 -9.89 19.63
N ILE A 78 -19.28 -8.74 19.24
CA ILE A 78 -19.57 -8.40 17.83
C ILE A 78 -18.27 -8.40 17.01
N ALA A 79 -17.21 -7.82 17.56
CA ALA A 79 -15.90 -7.81 16.91
C ALA A 79 -15.33 -9.24 16.75
N ALA A 80 -15.50 -10.11 17.75
CA ALA A 80 -15.07 -11.51 17.72
C ALA A 80 -15.88 -12.37 16.74
N ALA A 81 -17.19 -12.10 16.61
CA ALA A 81 -18.08 -12.78 15.68
C ALA A 81 -17.80 -12.37 14.23
N THR A 82 -17.71 -11.07 13.97
CA THR A 82 -17.56 -10.52 12.61
C THR A 82 -16.12 -10.58 12.09
N LEU A 83 -15.14 -10.50 13.00
CA LEU A 83 -13.71 -10.35 12.69
C LEU A 83 -13.45 -9.30 11.60
N ARG A 84 -14.24 -8.22 11.62
CA ARG A 84 -14.02 -7.06 10.77
C ARG A 84 -12.94 -6.20 11.40
N ARG A 85 -11.93 -5.82 10.64
CA ARG A 85 -10.76 -5.05 11.10
C ARG A 85 -11.21 -3.73 11.72
N SER A 86 -12.12 -3.01 11.07
CA SER A 86 -12.71 -1.78 11.61
C SER A 86 -13.41 -2.01 12.95
N ALA A 87 -14.27 -3.03 13.05
CA ALA A 87 -14.98 -3.38 14.28
C ALA A 87 -14.01 -3.78 15.41
N VAL A 88 -13.00 -4.60 15.11
CA VAL A 88 -11.98 -4.99 16.10
C VAL A 88 -11.17 -3.78 16.57
N ILE A 89 -10.72 -2.91 15.66
CA ILE A 89 -9.97 -1.70 16.04
C ILE A 89 -10.83 -0.78 16.91
N ALA A 90 -12.08 -0.52 16.51
CA ALA A 90 -12.98 0.36 17.27
C ALA A 90 -13.28 -0.20 18.67
N SER A 91 -13.63 -1.49 18.77
CA SER A 91 -13.93 -2.13 20.06
C SER A 91 -12.70 -2.19 20.97
N VAL A 92 -11.51 -2.51 20.42
CA VAL A 92 -10.27 -2.55 21.21
C VAL A 92 -9.80 -1.15 21.63
N ALA A 93 -9.99 -0.13 20.78
CA ALA A 93 -9.67 1.25 21.15
C ALA A 93 -10.55 1.74 22.31
N ALA A 94 -11.87 1.54 22.22
CA ALA A 94 -12.79 1.88 23.30
C ALA A 94 -12.48 1.11 24.59
N TRP A 95 -12.16 -0.18 24.47
CA TRP A 95 -11.71 -1.01 25.59
C TRP A 95 -10.44 -0.47 26.26
N LEU A 96 -9.43 -0.07 25.47
CA LEU A 96 -8.16 0.45 25.99
C LEU A 96 -8.34 1.80 26.69
N VAL A 97 -9.21 2.68 26.19
CA VAL A 97 -9.55 3.94 26.86
C VAL A 97 -10.09 3.67 28.26
N PHE A 98 -11.01 2.71 28.40
CA PHE A 98 -11.54 2.31 29.71
C PHE A 98 -10.48 1.62 30.58
N SER A 99 -9.89 0.51 30.09
CA SER A 99 -9.01 -0.36 30.88
C SER A 99 -7.71 0.32 31.34
N VAL A 100 -7.11 1.17 30.51
CA VAL A 100 -5.89 1.92 30.92
C VAL A 100 -6.24 2.91 32.02
N SER A 101 -7.30 3.69 31.84
CA SER A 101 -7.73 4.67 32.85
C SER A 101 -8.09 3.99 34.17
N HIS A 102 -8.77 2.84 34.09
CA HIS A 102 -9.17 2.05 35.25
C HIS A 102 -7.97 1.43 35.99
N LEU A 103 -7.02 0.85 35.26
CA LEU A 103 -5.77 0.33 35.83
C LEU A 103 -4.97 1.43 36.54
N VAL A 104 -4.84 2.61 35.91
CA VAL A 104 -4.09 3.74 36.49
C VAL A 104 -4.74 4.18 37.80
N TRP A 105 -6.06 4.34 37.84
CA TRP A 105 -6.73 4.76 39.07
C TRP A 105 -6.53 3.74 40.20
N HIS A 106 -6.74 2.44 39.95
CA HIS A 106 -6.55 1.42 40.97
C HIS A 106 -5.10 1.33 41.45
N SER A 107 -4.13 1.43 40.55
CA SER A 107 -2.70 1.40 40.89
C SER A 107 -2.29 2.57 41.81
N LEU A 108 -3.05 3.66 41.81
CA LEU A 108 -2.83 4.82 42.66
C LEU A 108 -3.67 4.81 43.95
N ASN A 109 -4.60 3.85 44.12
CA ASN A 109 -5.58 3.80 45.21
C ASN A 109 -5.69 2.39 45.82
N LEU A 110 -4.56 1.72 46.07
CA LEU A 110 -4.53 0.36 46.61
C LEU A 110 -4.65 0.29 48.14
N GLU A 111 -4.45 1.41 48.86
CA GLU A 111 -4.46 1.49 50.33
C GLU A 111 -5.67 0.80 51.02
N PRO A 112 -6.90 0.83 50.47
CA PRO A 112 -8.05 0.18 51.10
C PRO A 112 -8.04 -1.35 51.00
N LEU A 113 -7.19 -1.96 50.17
CA LEU A 113 -7.18 -3.39 49.90
C LEU A 113 -6.09 -4.11 50.71
N ALA A 114 -6.39 -5.32 51.18
CA ALA A 114 -5.35 -6.21 51.69
C ALA A 114 -4.32 -6.52 50.61
N THR A 115 -3.08 -6.84 50.99
CA THR A 115 -1.97 -7.02 50.01
C THR A 115 -2.28 -8.09 48.96
N ALA A 116 -2.91 -9.20 49.34
CA ALA A 116 -3.29 -10.24 48.39
C ALA A 116 -4.33 -9.76 47.37
N ASP A 117 -5.33 -8.99 47.82
CA ASP A 117 -6.36 -8.39 46.98
C ASP A 117 -5.80 -7.28 46.08
N ALA A 118 -4.91 -6.45 46.59
CA ALA A 118 -4.23 -5.41 45.81
C ALA A 118 -3.41 -6.02 44.65
N VAL A 119 -2.69 -7.13 44.92
CA VAL A 119 -1.97 -7.88 43.88
C VAL A 119 -2.94 -8.49 42.88
N GLY A 120 -3.99 -9.18 43.35
CA GLY A 120 -5.02 -9.78 42.49
C GLY A 120 -5.69 -8.76 41.58
N ASN A 121 -6.09 -7.61 42.13
CA ASN A 121 -6.69 -6.50 41.41
C ASN A 121 -5.74 -5.96 40.33
N THR A 122 -4.50 -5.63 40.70
CA THR A 122 -3.52 -5.06 39.78
C THR A 122 -3.20 -6.02 38.63
N VAL A 123 -2.99 -7.30 38.93
CA VAL A 123 -2.70 -8.33 37.90
C VAL A 123 -3.88 -8.52 36.96
N ALA A 124 -5.10 -8.60 37.49
CA ALA A 124 -6.31 -8.73 36.68
C ALA A 124 -6.48 -7.54 35.73
N LEU A 125 -6.31 -6.31 36.23
CA LEU A 125 -6.41 -5.10 35.43
C LEU A 125 -5.28 -4.98 34.40
N ALA A 126 -4.04 -5.33 34.76
CA ALA A 126 -2.91 -5.34 33.85
C ALA A 126 -3.14 -6.31 32.67
N TRP A 127 -3.75 -7.48 32.93
CA TRP A 127 -4.16 -8.40 31.88
C TRP A 127 -5.16 -7.77 30.89
N THR A 128 -6.13 -6.99 31.37
CA THR A 128 -7.11 -6.35 30.48
C THR A 128 -6.48 -5.39 29.47
N VAL A 129 -5.44 -4.66 29.88
CA VAL A 129 -4.66 -3.76 29.01
C VAL A 129 -3.76 -4.58 28.08
N ALA A 130 -3.01 -5.53 28.62
CA ALA A 130 -2.09 -6.37 27.84
C ALA A 130 -2.83 -7.14 26.74
N GLY A 131 -3.98 -7.74 27.05
CA GLY A 131 -4.81 -8.45 26.08
C GLY A 131 -5.24 -7.56 24.91
N GLY A 132 -5.69 -6.32 25.20
CA GLY A 132 -6.05 -5.34 24.16
C GLY A 132 -4.86 -4.97 23.27
N LEU A 133 -3.68 -4.74 23.85
CA LEU A 133 -2.45 -4.43 23.11
C LEU A 133 -1.98 -5.60 22.24
N ILE A 134 -2.06 -6.85 22.75
CA ILE A 134 -1.71 -8.05 21.98
C ILE A 134 -2.62 -8.18 20.75
N VAL A 135 -3.92 -7.88 20.86
CA VAL A 135 -4.82 -7.86 19.70
C VAL A 135 -4.32 -6.85 18.65
N LEU A 136 -3.91 -5.64 19.05
CA LEU A 136 -3.35 -4.65 18.11
C LEU A 136 -2.05 -5.11 17.46
N VAL A 137 -1.17 -5.83 18.18
CA VAL A 137 0.06 -6.42 17.63
C VAL A 137 -0.26 -7.51 16.62
N LEU A 138 -1.19 -8.42 16.92
CA LEU A 138 -1.63 -9.48 16.01
C LEU A 138 -2.30 -8.94 14.73
N LEU A 139 -2.88 -7.73 14.79
CA LEU A 139 -3.39 -7.02 13.61
C LEU A 139 -2.29 -6.40 12.72
N ARG A 140 -1.08 -6.24 13.26
CA ARG A 140 0.09 -5.66 12.57
C ARG A 140 1.05 -6.72 11.98
N ALA A 141 1.01 -7.97 12.45
CA ALA A 141 1.92 -9.02 11.99
C ALA A 141 1.81 -9.26 10.47
N PRO A 142 2.89 -9.01 9.68
CA PRO A 142 2.89 -9.29 8.26
C PRO A 142 2.84 -10.79 8.00
N ARG A 143 2.10 -11.20 6.97
CA ARG A 143 2.09 -12.59 6.51
C ARG A 143 3.43 -12.93 5.88
N THR A 144 4.19 -13.83 6.49
CA THR A 144 5.10 -14.67 5.72
C THR A 144 4.27 -15.74 5.01
N ARG A 145 4.10 -15.59 3.71
CA ARG A 145 3.78 -16.72 2.83
C ARG A 145 4.94 -16.83 1.84
N VAL A 146 5.60 -17.98 1.86
CA VAL A 146 6.48 -18.42 0.77
C VAL A 146 5.62 -18.42 -0.50
N ALA A 147 5.98 -17.57 -1.46
CA ALA A 147 5.25 -17.44 -2.71
C ALA A 147 5.54 -18.66 -3.61
N ALA A 148 4.49 -19.15 -4.27
CA ALA A 148 4.64 -20.01 -5.43
C ALA A 148 5.28 -19.21 -6.58
N ALA A 149 5.85 -19.90 -7.57
CA ALA A 149 6.44 -19.25 -8.74
C ALA A 149 5.39 -18.38 -9.47
N PRO A 150 5.77 -17.18 -9.92
CA PRO A 150 4.85 -16.23 -10.52
C PRO A 150 4.27 -16.70 -11.85
N THR A 151 3.03 -16.27 -12.13
CA THR A 151 2.25 -16.69 -13.33
C THR A 151 2.59 -15.90 -14.60
N THR A 152 3.18 -14.73 -14.43
CA THR A 152 3.74 -13.84 -15.44
C THR A 152 5.26 -13.92 -15.33
N GLY A 153 6.02 -13.74 -16.41
CA GLY A 153 7.50 -13.87 -16.41
C GLY A 153 8.27 -12.95 -15.44
N ALA A 154 7.58 -12.09 -14.67
CA ALA A 154 8.13 -11.28 -13.60
C ALA A 154 8.61 -12.14 -12.41
N ARG A 155 9.56 -11.62 -11.62
CA ARG A 155 10.14 -12.28 -10.44
C ARG A 155 9.21 -12.34 -9.25
N ILE A 156 8.14 -11.54 -9.24
CA ILE A 156 7.09 -11.56 -8.22
C ILE A 156 5.73 -11.45 -8.88
N ASP A 157 4.72 -12.11 -8.30
CA ASP A 157 3.34 -11.98 -8.76
C ASP A 157 2.83 -10.56 -8.52
N GLY A 158 2.20 -9.95 -9.53
CA GLY A 158 1.40 -8.76 -9.33
C GLY A 158 0.22 -8.97 -8.35
N VAL A 159 -0.23 -7.90 -7.69
CA VAL A 159 -1.43 -7.97 -6.84
C VAL A 159 -2.67 -8.27 -7.71
N PRO A 160 -3.39 -9.38 -7.48
CA PRO A 160 -4.57 -9.71 -8.29
C PRO A 160 -5.74 -8.78 -7.97
N ASP A 161 -6.67 -8.60 -8.92
CA ASP A 161 -7.83 -7.72 -8.77
C ASP A 161 -8.68 -8.03 -7.52
N SER A 162 -8.76 -9.32 -7.13
CA SER A 162 -9.45 -9.76 -5.92
C SER A 162 -8.86 -9.19 -4.63
N ARG A 163 -7.54 -8.93 -4.62
CA ARG A 163 -6.78 -8.38 -3.48
C ARG A 163 -6.42 -6.91 -3.65
N ALA A 164 -6.67 -6.31 -4.81
CA ALA A 164 -6.35 -4.91 -5.07
C ALA A 164 -7.15 -3.99 -4.14
N GLY A 165 -6.45 -3.08 -3.45
CA GLY A 165 -7.05 -1.99 -2.70
C GLY A 165 -7.72 -0.96 -3.63
N VAL A 166 -8.43 0.02 -3.07
CA VAL A 166 -9.20 1.02 -3.84
C VAL A 166 -8.35 1.71 -4.90
N MET A 167 -7.15 2.17 -4.51
CA MET A 167 -6.25 2.87 -5.42
C MET A 167 -5.69 1.95 -6.51
N ALA A 168 -5.28 0.73 -6.17
CA ALA A 168 -4.83 -0.27 -7.15
C ALA A 168 -5.95 -0.63 -8.14
N ARG A 169 -7.21 -0.72 -7.69
CA ARG A 169 -8.36 -0.93 -8.59
C ARG A 169 -8.56 0.26 -9.53
N ALA A 170 -8.39 1.49 -9.04
CA ALA A 170 -8.48 2.69 -9.87
C ALA A 170 -7.36 2.70 -10.93
N ALA A 171 -6.12 2.39 -10.54
CA ALA A 171 -4.99 2.25 -11.46
C ALA A 171 -5.21 1.12 -12.49
N ASN A 172 -5.70 -0.05 -12.07
CA ASN A 172 -6.02 -1.15 -12.98
C ASN A 172 -7.13 -0.76 -13.97
N ARG A 173 -8.15 -0.03 -13.51
CA ARG A 173 -9.21 0.50 -14.38
C ARG A 173 -8.67 1.51 -15.38
N TYR A 174 -7.77 2.39 -14.95
CA TYR A 174 -7.09 3.33 -15.84
C TYR A 174 -6.30 2.59 -16.92
N SER A 175 -5.42 1.67 -16.51
CA SER A 175 -4.60 0.87 -17.42
C SER A 175 -5.43 0.12 -18.45
N ARG A 176 -6.53 -0.54 -18.05
CA ARG A 176 -7.44 -1.23 -18.98
C ARG A 176 -8.05 -0.29 -20.02
N ARG A 177 -8.35 0.96 -19.64
CA ARG A 177 -8.93 1.95 -20.54
C ARG A 177 -7.92 2.56 -21.49
N ALA A 178 -6.73 2.90 -20.97
CA ALA A 178 -5.68 3.52 -21.77
C ALA A 178 -4.99 2.52 -22.72
N PHE A 179 -4.72 1.31 -22.22
CA PHE A 179 -3.87 0.33 -22.89
C PHE A 179 -4.58 -0.97 -23.29
N GLY A 180 -5.86 -1.13 -22.96
CA GLY A 180 -6.65 -2.34 -23.26
C GLY A 180 -6.49 -3.47 -22.24
N GLN A 181 -5.43 -3.45 -21.43
CA GLN A 181 -5.16 -4.43 -20.37
C GLN A 181 -4.49 -3.78 -19.14
N VAL A 182 -4.44 -4.52 -18.02
CA VAL A 182 -3.69 -4.07 -16.84
C VAL A 182 -2.21 -4.36 -17.07
N THR A 183 -1.36 -3.33 -17.02
CA THR A 183 0.09 -3.52 -17.12
C THR A 183 0.63 -4.23 -15.88
N GLU A 184 1.57 -5.14 -16.07
CA GLU A 184 2.20 -5.91 -15.01
C GLU A 184 2.94 -5.02 -14.01
N PRO A 185 3.67 -3.96 -14.43
CA PRO A 185 4.23 -3.00 -13.50
C PRO A 185 3.18 -2.37 -12.57
N THR A 186 1.98 -2.04 -13.07
CA THR A 186 0.90 -1.50 -12.22
C THR A 186 0.51 -2.48 -11.12
N ARG A 187 0.44 -3.78 -11.44
CA ARG A 187 0.14 -4.83 -10.45
C ARG A 187 1.29 -5.05 -9.46
N ILE A 188 2.53 -4.87 -9.90
CA ILE A 188 3.70 -4.95 -9.03
C ILE A 188 3.72 -3.76 -8.06
N TYR A 189 3.54 -2.53 -8.55
CA TYR A 189 3.44 -1.33 -7.70
C TYR A 189 2.31 -1.43 -6.67
N ALA A 190 1.22 -2.14 -6.98
CA ALA A 190 0.10 -2.34 -6.08
C ALA A 190 0.45 -3.06 -4.75
N HIS A 191 1.62 -3.69 -4.65
CA HIS A 191 2.15 -4.20 -3.37
C HIS A 191 2.45 -3.08 -2.37
N HIS A 192 2.74 -1.86 -2.86
CA HIS A 192 3.07 -0.71 -2.03
C HIS A 192 2.23 0.53 -2.40
N PRO A 193 1.04 0.70 -1.79
CA PRO A 193 0.10 1.76 -2.16
C PRO A 193 0.68 3.18 -2.12
N GLY A 194 1.55 3.52 -1.15
CA GLY A 194 2.16 4.85 -1.10
C GLY A 194 3.08 5.13 -2.30
N ILE A 195 3.78 4.10 -2.81
CA ILE A 195 4.69 4.24 -3.95
C ILE A 195 3.87 4.28 -5.23
N LEU A 196 2.87 3.40 -5.37
CA LEU A 196 1.93 3.43 -6.49
C LEU A 196 1.25 4.81 -6.63
N ALA A 197 0.93 5.48 -5.51
CA ALA A 197 0.31 6.80 -5.53
C ALA A 197 1.27 7.85 -6.09
N GLY A 198 2.49 7.93 -5.54
CA GLY A 198 3.50 8.90 -5.97
C GLY A 198 3.97 8.67 -7.40
N TYR A 199 4.26 7.42 -7.76
CA TYR A 199 4.63 7.04 -9.11
C TYR A 199 3.49 7.29 -10.11
N GLY A 200 2.26 6.93 -9.76
CA GLY A 200 1.09 7.22 -10.59
C GLY A 200 0.85 8.72 -10.79
N ALA A 201 1.15 9.57 -9.79
CA ALA A 201 1.08 11.01 -9.93
C ALA A 201 2.15 11.55 -10.88
N LEU A 202 3.38 11.04 -10.82
CA LEU A 202 4.47 11.36 -11.75
C LEU A 202 4.09 10.97 -13.18
N GLU A 203 3.67 9.72 -13.39
CA GLU A 203 3.24 9.20 -14.69
C GLU A 203 2.12 10.05 -15.31
N LEU A 204 1.10 10.39 -14.51
CA LEU A 204 -0.02 11.20 -14.97
C LEU A 204 0.38 12.66 -15.27
N ALA A 205 1.34 13.21 -14.54
CA ALA A 205 1.88 14.55 -14.82
C ALA A 205 2.68 14.54 -16.14
N THR A 206 3.54 13.53 -16.34
CA THR A 206 4.30 13.33 -17.58
C THR A 206 3.38 13.15 -18.79
N GLU A 207 2.35 12.31 -18.67
CA GLU A 207 1.40 12.06 -19.78
C GLU A 207 0.58 13.31 -20.16
N ARG A 208 0.26 14.15 -19.17
CA ARG A 208 -0.51 15.39 -19.38
C ARG A 208 0.30 16.56 -19.90
N ALA A 209 1.62 16.51 -19.77
CA ALA A 209 2.49 17.52 -20.34
C ALA A 209 2.27 17.56 -21.87
N ASP A 210 2.16 18.75 -22.44
CA ASP A 210 1.73 18.96 -23.82
C ASP A 210 2.55 20.03 -24.55
N ARG A 211 3.69 20.45 -23.99
CA ARG A 211 4.59 21.43 -24.65
C ARG A 211 5.35 20.79 -25.80
N VAL A 212 5.58 19.49 -25.76
CA VAL A 212 6.31 18.74 -26.78
C VAL A 212 5.32 17.84 -27.56
N PRO A 213 5.41 17.83 -28.90
CA PRO A 213 4.66 16.90 -29.74
C PRO A 213 4.75 15.44 -29.25
N ARG A 214 3.62 14.73 -29.32
CA ARG A 214 3.48 13.37 -28.74
C ARG A 214 4.38 12.34 -29.43
N ASP A 215 4.57 12.48 -30.73
CA ASP A 215 5.48 11.66 -31.55
C ASP A 215 6.94 11.80 -31.11
N LEU A 216 7.42 13.02 -30.87
CA LEU A 216 8.78 13.26 -30.37
C LEU A 216 9.01 12.63 -29.00
N LYS A 217 8.04 12.77 -28.07
CA LYS A 217 8.10 12.11 -26.76
C LYS A 217 8.11 10.59 -26.88
N ALA A 218 7.25 10.05 -27.74
CA ALA A 218 7.17 8.61 -27.96
C ALA A 218 8.44 8.04 -28.60
N LEU A 219 9.08 8.76 -29.53
CA LEU A 219 10.39 8.44 -30.07
C LEU A 219 11.47 8.44 -28.99
N ALA A 220 11.53 9.50 -28.17
CA ALA A 220 12.50 9.60 -27.08
C ALA A 220 12.36 8.45 -26.06
N ALA A 221 11.13 8.15 -25.65
CA ALA A 221 10.83 7.04 -24.75
C ALA A 221 11.20 5.69 -25.39
N THR A 222 10.73 5.41 -26.61
CA THR A 222 10.99 4.12 -27.27
C THR A 222 12.48 3.89 -27.53
N LYS A 223 13.23 4.95 -27.89
CA LYS A 223 14.69 4.91 -28.01
C LYS A 223 15.37 4.58 -26.68
N SER A 224 14.95 5.25 -25.60
CA SER A 224 15.47 5.01 -24.25
C SER A 224 15.18 3.57 -23.78
N ALA A 225 13.96 3.08 -24.04
CA ALA A 225 13.56 1.71 -23.75
C ALA A 225 14.40 0.68 -24.52
N ALA A 226 14.65 0.93 -25.82
CA ALA A 226 15.45 0.08 -26.70
C ALA A 226 16.91 -0.01 -26.22
N LEU A 227 17.52 1.13 -25.86
CA LEU A 227 18.88 1.20 -25.30
C LEU A 227 18.98 0.54 -23.93
N ALA A 228 17.96 0.69 -23.09
CA ALA A 228 17.92 0.06 -21.78
C ALA A 228 17.56 -1.43 -21.84
N GLY A 229 17.17 -1.96 -23.01
CA GLY A 229 16.79 -3.36 -23.21
C GLY A 229 15.56 -3.80 -22.42
N CYS A 230 14.65 -2.89 -22.06
CA CYS A 230 13.45 -3.23 -21.31
C CYS A 230 12.36 -3.78 -22.23
N GLU A 231 12.16 -5.10 -22.26
CA GLU A 231 11.19 -5.76 -23.15
C GLU A 231 9.76 -5.22 -23.01
N PHE A 232 9.26 -5.08 -21.78
CA PHE A 232 7.94 -4.49 -21.51
C PHE A 232 7.83 -3.07 -22.09
N CYS A 233 8.87 -2.27 -21.87
CA CYS A 233 8.89 -0.87 -22.25
C CYS A 233 8.94 -0.69 -23.77
N ILE A 234 9.74 -1.51 -24.46
CA ILE A 234 9.83 -1.55 -25.92
C ILE A 234 8.47 -1.94 -26.52
N ASP A 235 7.81 -2.96 -25.96
CA ASP A 235 6.51 -3.43 -26.41
C ASP A 235 5.42 -2.37 -26.27
N ILE A 236 5.18 -1.86 -25.06
CA ILE A 236 4.16 -0.82 -24.85
C ILE A 236 4.52 0.50 -25.54
N GLY A 237 5.81 0.87 -25.53
CA GLY A 237 6.33 2.10 -26.13
C GLY A 237 6.18 2.12 -27.65
N SER A 238 6.38 0.99 -28.33
CA SER A 238 6.16 0.87 -29.77
C SER A 238 4.68 1.07 -30.14
N MET A 239 3.77 0.47 -29.37
CA MET A 239 2.32 0.68 -29.53
C MET A 239 1.92 2.15 -29.28
N ILE A 240 2.46 2.78 -28.24
CA ILE A 240 2.22 4.21 -27.95
C ILE A 240 2.76 5.09 -29.09
N SER A 241 3.95 4.77 -29.61
CA SER A 241 4.58 5.48 -30.73
C SER A 241 3.71 5.43 -31.99
N GLN A 242 3.20 4.27 -32.36
CA GLN A 242 2.27 4.13 -33.48
C GLN A 242 1.00 4.96 -33.29
N ARG A 243 0.42 4.96 -32.08
CA ARG A 243 -0.75 5.81 -31.76
C ARG A 243 -0.43 7.31 -31.80
N ALA A 244 0.83 7.68 -31.60
CA ALA A 244 1.31 9.06 -31.68
C ALA A 244 1.66 9.50 -33.10
N GLY A 245 1.66 8.60 -34.09
CA GLY A 245 1.95 8.89 -35.49
C GLY A 245 3.37 8.50 -35.95
N VAL A 246 4.18 7.88 -35.07
CA VAL A 246 5.49 7.35 -35.46
C VAL A 246 5.31 6.18 -36.41
N THR A 247 6.04 6.22 -37.53
CA THR A 247 5.88 5.22 -38.59
C THR A 247 6.62 3.92 -38.27
N ASP A 248 6.17 2.83 -38.88
CA ASP A 248 6.87 1.54 -38.82
C ASP A 248 8.30 1.61 -39.37
N ALA A 249 8.55 2.48 -40.35
CA ALA A 249 9.88 2.72 -40.91
C ALA A 249 10.80 3.37 -39.86
N GLN A 250 10.31 4.40 -39.16
CA GLN A 250 11.01 5.03 -38.05
C GLN A 250 11.30 4.05 -36.92
N LEU A 251 10.32 3.25 -36.48
CA LEU A 251 10.54 2.24 -35.41
C LEU A 251 11.63 1.23 -35.78
N ARG A 252 11.68 0.77 -37.04
CA ARG A 252 12.74 -0.12 -37.53
C ARG A 252 14.11 0.57 -37.61
N ALA A 253 14.11 1.86 -37.90
CA ALA A 253 15.33 2.65 -38.10
C ALA A 253 15.95 3.21 -36.81
N LEU A 254 15.31 3.06 -35.64
CA LEU A 254 15.83 3.57 -34.35
C LEU A 254 17.31 3.23 -34.06
N PRO A 255 17.80 1.99 -34.28
CA PRO A 255 19.21 1.66 -34.07
C PRO A 255 20.17 2.46 -34.95
N GLU A 256 19.71 2.89 -36.13
CA GLU A 256 20.50 3.58 -37.16
C GLU A 256 20.04 5.05 -37.33
N HIS A 257 19.38 5.62 -36.31
CA HIS A 257 18.78 6.96 -36.37
C HIS A 257 19.72 8.08 -36.84
N ALA A 258 21.01 8.01 -36.48
CA ALA A 258 22.00 9.01 -36.85
C ALA A 258 22.12 9.17 -38.38
N THR A 259 22.02 8.09 -39.15
CA THR A 259 22.21 8.08 -40.61
C THR A 259 20.93 7.82 -41.40
N SER A 260 19.89 7.26 -40.78
CA SER A 260 18.62 6.92 -41.45
C SER A 260 17.92 8.15 -42.05
N PRO A 261 17.36 8.08 -43.28
CA PRO A 261 16.58 9.17 -43.86
C PRO A 261 15.18 9.32 -43.23
N GLU A 262 14.74 8.38 -42.39
CA GLU A 262 13.39 8.35 -41.79
C GLU A 262 13.17 9.41 -40.70
N PHE A 263 14.23 10.10 -40.28
CA PHE A 263 14.18 11.09 -39.20
C PHE A 263 14.57 12.48 -39.71
N SER A 264 13.75 13.46 -39.38
CA SER A 264 14.08 14.88 -39.48
C SER A 264 15.24 15.26 -38.55
N GLU A 265 15.76 16.48 -38.72
CA GLU A 265 16.82 17.00 -37.86
C GLU A 265 16.37 17.08 -36.39
N THR A 266 15.16 17.61 -36.13
CA THR A 266 14.61 17.71 -34.77
C THR A 266 14.42 16.32 -34.13
N GLU A 267 13.91 15.34 -34.87
CA GLU A 267 13.77 13.97 -34.38
C GLU A 267 15.13 13.34 -34.04
N ARG A 268 16.16 13.55 -34.88
CA ARG A 268 17.52 13.08 -34.58
C ARG A 268 18.06 13.69 -33.30
N LEU A 269 17.91 15.00 -33.09
CA LEU A 269 18.36 15.66 -31.86
C LEU A 269 17.67 15.08 -30.61
N VAL A 270 16.38 14.78 -30.69
CA VAL A 270 15.63 14.13 -29.60
C VAL A 270 16.14 12.72 -29.34
N LEU A 271 16.44 11.95 -30.39
CA LEU A 271 17.01 10.60 -30.27
C LEU A 271 18.45 10.63 -29.72
N ASP A 272 19.26 11.60 -30.12
CA ASP A 272 20.61 11.83 -29.59
C ASP A 272 20.56 12.18 -28.09
N LEU A 273 19.59 13.00 -27.66
CA LEU A 273 19.34 13.28 -26.25
C LEU A 273 18.98 12.00 -25.48
N ALA A 274 18.08 11.18 -26.03
CA ALA A 274 17.72 9.89 -25.45
C ALA A 274 18.93 8.95 -25.32
N VAL A 275 19.82 8.92 -26.32
CA VAL A 275 21.10 8.19 -26.26
C VAL A 275 21.96 8.72 -25.12
N GLY A 276 22.23 10.03 -25.09
CA GLY A 276 23.11 10.68 -24.10
C GLY A 276 22.64 10.49 -22.66
N MET A 277 21.33 10.56 -22.42
CA MET A 277 20.71 10.39 -21.10
C MET A 277 20.59 8.94 -20.65
N THR A 278 20.57 7.97 -21.58
CA THR A 278 20.35 6.55 -21.25
C THR A 278 21.66 5.76 -21.12
N ARG A 279 22.72 6.17 -21.83
CA ARG A 279 24.03 5.52 -21.71
C ARG A 279 24.58 5.59 -20.28
N THR A 280 25.48 4.67 -19.96
CA THR A 280 26.19 4.64 -18.66
C THR A 280 27.70 4.67 -18.92
N PRO A 281 28.42 5.71 -18.48
CA PRO A 281 27.93 6.89 -17.74
C PRO A 281 27.01 7.77 -18.60
N VAL A 282 26.11 8.50 -17.92
CA VAL A 282 25.24 9.50 -18.56
C VAL A 282 26.10 10.67 -19.03
N GLU A 283 25.94 11.07 -20.28
CA GLU A 283 26.70 12.19 -20.85
C GLU A 283 25.91 12.81 -22.01
N VAL A 284 25.55 14.08 -21.82
CA VAL A 284 24.91 14.97 -22.79
C VAL A 284 25.91 16.09 -23.05
N SER A 285 26.40 16.21 -24.29
CA SER A 285 27.42 17.22 -24.62
C SER A 285 26.81 18.63 -24.67
N ASP A 286 27.64 19.64 -24.36
CA ASP A 286 27.24 21.05 -24.46
C ASP A 286 26.82 21.43 -25.88
N ASP A 287 27.47 20.84 -26.90
CA ASP A 287 27.13 21.02 -28.32
C ASP A 287 25.73 20.49 -28.64
N LEU A 288 25.41 19.26 -28.22
CA LEU A 288 24.08 18.68 -28.40
C LEU A 288 23.02 19.55 -27.70
N PHE A 289 23.30 19.98 -26.46
CA PHE A 289 22.37 20.81 -25.69
C PHE A 289 22.22 22.23 -26.29
N ALA A 290 23.25 22.77 -26.94
CA ALA A 290 23.16 24.03 -27.67
C ALA A 290 22.24 23.90 -28.91
N ARG A 291 22.43 22.84 -29.71
CA ARG A 291 21.58 22.57 -30.89
C ARG A 291 20.12 22.31 -30.50
N LEU A 292 19.87 21.59 -29.41
CA LEU A 292 18.51 21.40 -28.89
C LEU A 292 17.81 22.74 -28.54
N ARG A 293 18.56 23.71 -28.00
CA ARG A 293 18.03 25.05 -27.67
C ARG A 293 17.68 25.90 -28.89
N GLU A 294 18.13 25.52 -30.08
CA GLU A 294 17.71 26.19 -31.32
C GLU A 294 16.28 25.79 -31.74
N HIS A 295 15.78 24.64 -31.25
CA HIS A 295 14.47 24.09 -31.62
C HIS A 295 13.45 24.05 -30.47
N PHE A 296 13.91 24.03 -29.21
CA PHE A 296 13.06 23.85 -28.04
C PHE A 296 13.28 24.96 -27.00
N ASP A 297 12.18 25.43 -26.42
CA ASP A 297 12.25 26.30 -25.24
C ASP A 297 12.60 25.52 -23.96
N GLU A 298 12.88 26.23 -22.87
CA GLU A 298 13.26 25.61 -21.60
C GLU A 298 12.20 24.65 -21.05
N ALA A 299 10.92 24.95 -21.24
CA ALA A 299 9.83 24.09 -20.75
C ALA A 299 9.74 22.80 -21.57
N GLN A 300 9.93 22.88 -22.88
CA GLN A 300 10.00 21.73 -23.79
C GLN A 300 11.21 20.85 -23.49
N LEU A 301 12.37 21.46 -23.21
CA LEU A 301 13.58 20.71 -22.83
C LEU A 301 13.39 19.96 -21.50
N VAL A 302 12.73 20.57 -20.51
CA VAL A 302 12.38 19.89 -19.26
C VAL A 302 11.41 18.74 -19.51
N GLU A 303 10.39 18.94 -20.35
CA GLU A 303 9.42 17.89 -20.69
C GLU A 303 10.08 16.69 -21.40
N LEU A 304 10.95 16.94 -22.39
CA LEU A 304 11.73 15.90 -23.08
C LEU A 304 12.67 15.15 -22.13
N ALA A 305 13.44 15.88 -21.32
CA ALA A 305 14.37 15.27 -20.37
C ALA A 305 13.63 14.42 -19.33
N ASN A 306 12.46 14.89 -18.86
CA ASN A 306 11.63 14.14 -17.92
C ASN A 306 11.06 12.86 -18.55
N GLU A 307 10.57 12.89 -19.79
CA GLU A 307 10.09 11.69 -20.49
C GLU A 307 11.19 10.62 -20.56
N ILE A 308 12.41 11.01 -20.96
CA ILE A 308 13.57 10.11 -21.04
C ILE A 308 13.97 9.58 -19.65
N ALA A 309 13.95 10.44 -18.63
CA ALA A 309 14.29 10.05 -17.26
C ALA A 309 13.28 9.07 -16.67
N VAL A 310 11.98 9.31 -16.88
CA VAL A 310 10.91 8.41 -16.46
C VAL A 310 11.04 7.06 -17.17
N GLU A 311 11.38 7.04 -18.45
CA GLU A 311 11.61 5.79 -19.17
C GLU A 311 12.81 5.01 -18.63
N ASN A 312 13.90 5.71 -18.32
CA ASN A 312 15.07 5.14 -17.64
C ASN A 312 14.74 4.56 -16.25
N TYR A 313 13.79 5.18 -15.53
CA TYR A 313 13.26 4.67 -14.27
C TYR A 313 12.39 3.42 -14.49
N ARG A 314 11.44 3.46 -15.45
CA ARG A 314 10.59 2.33 -15.83
C ARG A 314 11.45 1.12 -16.18
N ALA A 315 12.46 1.30 -17.03
CA ALA A 315 13.36 0.24 -17.45
C ALA A 315 14.10 -0.40 -16.26
N ARG A 316 14.69 0.39 -15.37
CA ARG A 316 15.41 -0.14 -14.18
C ARG A 316 14.48 -0.88 -13.22
N PHE A 317 13.27 -0.35 -13.01
CA PHE A 317 12.26 -1.01 -12.19
C PHE A 317 11.86 -2.36 -12.81
N ASN A 318 11.54 -2.37 -14.10
CA ASN A 318 11.12 -3.57 -14.80
C ASN A 318 12.23 -4.63 -14.88
N TRP A 319 13.49 -4.22 -15.07
CA TRP A 319 14.64 -5.11 -14.97
C TRP A 319 14.78 -5.74 -13.58
N ALA A 320 14.62 -4.94 -12.51
CA ALA A 320 14.72 -5.45 -11.14
C ALA A 320 13.70 -6.56 -10.86
N PHE A 321 12.50 -6.43 -11.44
CA PHE A 321 11.40 -7.39 -11.30
C PHE A 321 11.26 -8.36 -12.49
N GLY A 322 12.16 -8.36 -13.47
CA GLY A 322 12.09 -9.26 -14.64
C GLY A 322 10.80 -9.14 -15.46
N VAL A 323 10.23 -7.95 -15.59
CA VAL A 323 8.97 -7.76 -16.33
C VAL A 323 9.23 -7.87 -17.84
N GLY A 324 8.71 -8.94 -18.44
CA GLY A 324 8.78 -9.18 -19.89
C GLY A 324 7.68 -8.48 -20.70
N SER A 325 7.74 -8.64 -22.02
CA SER A 325 6.69 -8.19 -22.96
C SER A 325 5.29 -8.71 -22.57
N GLN A 326 4.25 -7.93 -22.89
CA GLN A 326 2.84 -8.25 -22.61
C GLN A 326 1.97 -8.28 -23.88
N GLY A 327 2.59 -8.38 -25.06
CA GLY A 327 1.90 -8.51 -26.33
C GLY A 327 1.15 -7.26 -26.79
N PHE A 328 1.59 -6.05 -26.39
CA PHE A 328 0.97 -4.81 -26.87
C PHE A 328 1.15 -4.58 -28.38
N THR A 329 2.20 -5.16 -28.95
CA THR A 329 2.54 -5.11 -30.38
C THR A 329 2.45 -6.48 -31.07
N GLU A 330 1.67 -7.41 -30.52
CA GLU A 330 1.44 -8.70 -31.18
C GLU A 330 0.80 -8.49 -32.56
N GLY A 331 1.48 -8.92 -33.63
CA GLY A 331 1.06 -8.70 -35.01
C GLY A 331 1.35 -7.30 -35.58
N ALA A 332 2.08 -6.45 -34.87
CA ALA A 332 2.51 -5.12 -35.30
C ALA A 332 4.04 -4.97 -35.28
N VAL A 333 4.55 -3.85 -35.81
CA VAL A 333 5.99 -3.54 -35.74
C VAL A 333 6.36 -3.11 -34.33
N CYS A 334 7.41 -3.73 -33.79
CA CYS A 334 8.01 -3.40 -32.51
C CYS A 334 9.43 -2.88 -32.74
N ALA A 335 9.84 -1.87 -31.98
CA ALA A 335 11.24 -1.41 -31.98
C ALA A 335 12.16 -2.55 -31.54
N ARG A 336 13.38 -2.58 -32.08
CA ARG A 336 14.35 -3.63 -31.74
C ARG A 336 15.16 -3.19 -30.51
N PRO A 337 15.42 -4.10 -29.55
CA PRO A 337 16.40 -3.83 -28.50
C PRO A 337 17.75 -3.45 -29.13
N GLU A 338 18.40 -2.44 -28.58
CA GLU A 338 19.73 -2.01 -29.00
C GLU A 338 20.76 -2.64 -28.08
N SER A 339 21.76 -3.30 -28.66
CA SER A 339 22.79 -3.95 -27.87
C SER A 339 23.72 -2.92 -27.25
N VAL A 340 23.63 -2.75 -25.93
CA VAL A 340 24.79 -2.34 -25.14
C VAL A 340 25.73 -3.55 -25.18
N ARG A 341 26.77 -3.50 -26.02
CA ARG A 341 27.87 -4.47 -25.91
C ARG A 341 28.41 -4.36 -24.48
N LEU A 342 28.09 -5.34 -23.63
CA LEU A 342 28.77 -5.51 -22.37
C LEU A 342 30.26 -5.73 -22.71
N PRO A 343 31.19 -4.92 -22.18
CA PRO A 343 32.60 -5.25 -22.33
C PRO A 343 32.85 -6.64 -21.72
N ALA A 344 33.60 -7.47 -22.46
CA ALA A 344 33.98 -8.82 -22.07
C ALA A 344 34.85 -8.83 -20.81
#